data_AF-A0A7S3TNQ0-F1
#
_entry.id   AF-A0A7S3TNQ0-F1
#
_cell.length_a   1.000
_cell.length_b   1.000
_cell.length_c   1.000
_cell.angle_alpha   90.00
_cell.angle_beta   90.00
_cell.angle_gamma   90.00
#
_symmetry.space_group_name_H-M   'P 1'
#
loop_
_entity.id
_entity.type
_entity.pdbx_description
1 polymer ?
#
loop_
_entity_poly.entity_id
_entity_poly.type
_entity_poly.pdbx_seq_one_letter_code
_entity_poly.pdbx_strand_id
1 'polypeptide(L)'
;ARLAQAPDVKGTAAGRRLSKPPKGKRGAAAAAAGGGGADGEAAEPDPLTVGMHVLVDSRRRKSDSLPDMWSPIPAAKPPAKSNVGEVSAVHADGTCDVALVCNDAAAGGKCGSQCRALTGPGSLVKGLVPPQWQIACSGCFGVNLPHALPKLWCLGCERLLADGVQFRRAPAVGDSAYDTSLCLDCYGKLFSKTQREPLLAVLQEGAPKLLQSDFALLTWRPEDEREHDDFVQCTECERWYHFVCAHYPSPGQLPRTWRVESELFVCTRCERGRHASPRLLALQTRRATDLPTCMLSDAMEASAAEALKEAGVSLPKPLVVRVASRKRLLFQAVKELKQRYGGGYATEFPYLSQAIFAFQEVEGRDVFLFAMYVQEYDADCPPPNTNRTYISYVDSVGYLASKPQGQRTAVYHALLHGYLQFAASCGFEHAHIWVAPPTAGVEYIFHGRPADPRPPMAVEVLRGWYERMLRGAEEKGIVRSWSTLEEHTSGLTSMRDFPLFDGDFFPDKVPEILERAEQSSSERRESPRGEKGKEKGKEKGKEKGK
;
A
#
# COMPACT_ATOMS: atom_id res chain seq x y z
N ALA A 1 -12.71 -17.81 -45.81
CA ALA A 1 -14.07 -18.29 -46.13
C ALA A 1 -14.93 -18.10 -44.88
N ARG A 2 -15.98 -17.28 -45.01
CA ARG A 2 -17.25 -17.13 -44.22
C ARG A 2 -17.19 -17.41 -42.69
N LEU A 3 -17.41 -16.42 -41.81
CA LEU A 3 -18.72 -15.85 -41.38
C LEU A 3 -19.70 -16.94 -40.90
N ALA A 4 -20.38 -16.91 -39.75
CA ALA A 4 -20.85 -15.84 -38.86
C ALA A 4 -21.20 -16.49 -37.48
N GLN A 5 -21.70 -15.87 -36.41
CA GLN A 5 -22.70 -14.80 -36.32
C GLN A 5 -22.82 -14.37 -34.83
N ALA A 6 -22.87 -13.07 -34.58
CA ALA A 6 -23.46 -12.48 -33.38
C ALA A 6 -25.00 -12.57 -33.44
N PRO A 7 -25.69 -12.15 -32.37
CA PRO A 7 -26.65 -11.06 -32.60
C PRO A 7 -26.46 -9.86 -31.67
N ASP A 8 -26.67 -8.70 -32.29
CA ASP A 8 -26.89 -7.36 -31.73
C ASP A 8 -28.06 -7.32 -30.74
N VAL A 9 -27.90 -6.53 -29.67
CA VAL A 9 -28.99 -5.70 -29.14
C VAL A 9 -28.44 -4.31 -28.81
N LYS A 10 -28.90 -3.29 -29.55
CA LYS A 10 -28.62 -1.88 -29.33
C LYS A 10 -29.46 -1.29 -28.19
N GLY A 11 -28.79 -0.54 -27.31
CA GLY A 11 -29.22 0.78 -26.86
C GLY A 11 -30.14 0.88 -25.63
N THR A 12 -29.63 1.44 -24.53
CA THR A 12 -30.04 2.78 -24.02
C THR A 12 -29.24 3.14 -22.76
N ALA A 13 -28.90 4.43 -22.66
CA ALA A 13 -28.16 5.03 -21.57
C ALA A 13 -29.04 5.26 -20.32
N ALA A 14 -28.50 5.04 -19.13
CA ALA A 14 -28.97 5.66 -17.88
C ALA A 14 -27.83 5.70 -16.86
N GLY A 15 -27.54 6.90 -16.34
CA GLY A 15 -26.47 7.15 -15.39
C GLY A 15 -26.80 6.84 -13.92
N ARG A 16 -25.74 6.90 -13.10
CA ARG A 16 -25.68 7.17 -11.64
C ARG A 16 -26.83 6.65 -10.76
N ARG A 17 -26.48 5.74 -9.85
CA ARG A 17 -26.60 5.89 -8.37
C ARG A 17 -26.04 4.63 -7.72
N LEU A 18 -25.21 4.81 -6.69
CA LEU A 18 -24.80 3.75 -5.76
C LEU A 18 -26.07 3.10 -5.19
N SER A 19 -26.26 1.83 -5.51
CA SER A 19 -27.38 1.02 -5.06
C SER A 19 -27.18 0.60 -3.62
N LYS A 20 -28.16 0.96 -2.78
CA LYS A 20 -28.39 0.45 -1.42
C LYS A 20 -28.33 -1.09 -1.36
N PRO A 21 -27.94 -1.70 -0.22
CA PRO A 21 -28.05 -3.14 -0.03
C PRO A 21 -29.52 -3.60 -0.05
N PRO A 22 -29.79 -4.88 -0.39
CA PRO A 22 -31.13 -5.36 -0.68
C PRO A 22 -31.99 -5.48 0.59
N LYS A 23 -33.25 -5.05 0.49
CA LYS A 23 -34.28 -5.23 1.51
C LYS A 23 -34.47 -6.72 1.81
N GLY A 24 -34.20 -7.13 3.06
CA GLY A 24 -34.61 -8.43 3.59
C GLY A 24 -36.13 -8.56 3.55
N LYS A 25 -36.61 -9.68 3.01
CA LYS A 25 -38.02 -10.04 2.90
C LYS A 25 -38.63 -10.20 4.30
N ARG A 26 -39.56 -9.32 4.69
CA ARG A 26 -40.51 -9.61 5.78
C ARG A 26 -41.68 -10.43 5.21
N GLY A 27 -41.91 -11.59 5.82
CA GLY A 27 -43.07 -12.43 5.59
C GLY A 27 -44.36 -11.77 6.06
N ALA A 28 -45.44 -12.17 5.40
CA ALA A 28 -46.75 -11.54 5.38
C ALA A 28 -47.56 -11.65 6.68
N ALA A 29 -48.38 -10.63 6.93
CA ALA A 29 -49.74 -10.78 7.46
C ALA A 29 -50.60 -9.60 6.97
N ALA A 30 -51.78 -9.91 6.44
CA ALA A 30 -52.72 -8.98 5.81
C ALA A 30 -53.82 -8.56 6.78
N ALA A 31 -54.31 -7.30 6.66
CA ALA A 31 -55.75 -6.94 6.71
C ALA A 31 -56.00 -5.43 6.46
N ALA A 32 -56.61 -5.15 5.31
CA ALA A 32 -57.67 -4.20 4.97
C ALA A 32 -57.77 -2.75 5.56
N ALA A 33 -57.76 -1.82 4.59
CA ALA A 33 -58.71 -0.71 4.35
C ALA A 33 -58.64 0.61 5.15
N GLY A 34 -58.43 1.71 4.39
CA GLY A 34 -59.14 2.98 4.61
C GLY A 34 -58.32 4.26 4.71
N GLY A 35 -58.30 5.06 3.62
CA GLY A 35 -58.47 6.52 3.70
C GLY A 35 -57.32 7.44 4.14
N GLY A 36 -56.67 8.06 3.15
CA GLY A 36 -56.22 9.46 3.10
C GLY A 36 -55.66 10.17 4.34
N GLY A 37 -54.37 10.49 4.30
CA GLY A 37 -53.74 11.51 5.16
C GLY A 37 -52.30 11.73 4.68
N ALA A 38 -51.97 12.98 4.38
CA ALA A 38 -50.62 13.38 3.99
C ALA A 38 -49.70 13.35 5.20
N ASP A 39 -48.70 12.48 5.20
CA ASP A 39 -47.59 12.52 6.14
C ASP A 39 -46.30 12.16 5.40
N GLY A 40 -45.29 13.02 5.53
CA GLY A 40 -43.95 12.72 5.06
C GLY A 40 -43.40 11.56 5.87
N GLU A 41 -43.08 10.44 5.20
CA GLU A 41 -42.28 9.36 5.78
C GLU A 41 -40.90 9.91 6.15
N ALA A 42 -40.78 10.41 7.39
CA ALA A 42 -39.50 10.45 8.07
C ALA A 42 -39.02 8.99 8.18
N ALA A 43 -37.88 8.69 7.58
CA ALA A 43 -37.27 7.37 7.70
C ALA A 43 -37.15 6.99 9.19
N GLU A 44 -37.74 5.86 9.58
CA GLU A 44 -37.61 5.35 10.94
C GLU A 44 -36.13 5.21 11.30
N PRO A 45 -35.67 5.76 12.45
CA PRO A 45 -34.31 5.53 12.92
C PRO A 45 -34.11 4.02 13.17
N ASP A 46 -32.96 3.50 12.72
CA ASP A 46 -32.57 2.09 12.85
C ASP A 46 -32.77 1.62 14.31
N PRO A 47 -33.41 0.46 14.57
CA PRO A 47 -33.77 0.11 15.94
C PRO A 47 -32.51 -0.25 16.71
N LEU A 48 -32.05 0.67 17.56
CA LEU A 48 -31.17 0.33 18.66
C LEU A 48 -31.78 -0.84 19.43
N THR A 49 -30.93 -1.72 19.94
CA THR A 49 -31.36 -2.81 20.81
C THR A 49 -30.62 -2.80 22.12
N VAL A 50 -31.24 -3.41 23.14
CA VAL A 50 -30.66 -3.51 24.47
C VAL A 50 -29.31 -4.23 24.38
N GLY A 51 -28.28 -3.65 24.99
CA GLY A 51 -26.92 -4.13 24.93
C GLY A 51 -26.07 -3.53 23.82
N MET A 52 -26.61 -2.70 22.92
CA MET A 52 -25.80 -1.98 21.94
C MET A 52 -24.96 -0.89 22.60
N HIS A 53 -23.77 -0.64 22.07
CA HIS A 53 -22.96 0.49 22.51
C HIS A 53 -23.28 1.72 21.68
N VAL A 54 -23.47 2.84 22.36
CA VAL A 54 -23.71 4.12 21.73
C VAL A 54 -22.84 5.20 22.35
N LEU A 55 -22.46 6.18 21.54
CA LEU A 55 -21.88 7.43 22.02
C LEU A 55 -23.01 8.41 22.29
N VAL A 56 -23.07 8.94 23.51
CA VAL A 56 -24.07 9.93 23.92
C VAL A 56 -23.51 11.35 23.73
N ASP A 57 -24.21 12.18 22.95
CA ASP A 57 -23.92 13.61 22.86
C ASP A 57 -25.12 14.43 23.35
N SER A 58 -25.09 14.74 24.65
CA SER A 58 -26.11 15.56 25.31
C SER A 58 -26.17 17.00 24.81
N ARG A 59 -25.20 17.46 24.01
CA ARG A 59 -25.20 18.81 23.42
C ARG A 59 -26.11 18.89 22.19
N ARG A 60 -26.48 17.76 21.59
CA ARG A 60 -27.34 17.72 20.41
C ARG A 60 -28.80 17.89 20.79
N ARG A 61 -29.53 18.61 19.94
CA ARG A 61 -30.96 18.91 20.09
C ARG A 61 -31.79 18.00 19.20
N LYS A 62 -33.08 17.84 19.54
CA LYS A 62 -34.05 17.07 18.73
C LYS A 62 -34.15 17.55 17.27
N SER A 63 -33.85 18.83 17.02
CA SER A 63 -33.87 19.46 15.70
C SER A 63 -32.62 19.23 14.87
N ASP A 64 -31.55 18.69 15.46
CA ASP A 64 -30.31 18.44 14.74
C ASP A 64 -30.50 17.24 13.80
N SER A 65 -29.75 17.22 12.69
CA SER A 65 -29.85 16.14 11.70
C SER A 65 -29.67 14.76 12.34
N LEU A 66 -30.39 13.76 11.85
CA LEU A 66 -30.18 12.41 12.35
C LEU A 66 -28.73 11.97 12.07
N PRO A 67 -28.05 11.35 13.04
CA PRO A 67 -26.81 10.66 12.76
C PRO A 67 -27.13 9.44 11.90
N ASP A 68 -26.28 9.15 10.92
CA ASP A 68 -26.35 7.90 10.18
C ASP A 68 -25.00 7.18 10.25
N MET A 69 -25.00 5.92 9.80
CA MET A 69 -23.83 5.03 9.79
C MET A 69 -22.62 5.60 9.00
N TRP A 70 -22.85 6.57 8.11
CA TRP A 70 -21.87 7.13 7.18
C TRP A 70 -21.44 8.57 7.52
N SER A 71 -22.23 9.26 8.34
CA SER A 71 -22.05 10.68 8.69
C SER A 71 -22.46 10.91 10.14
N PRO A 72 -21.62 10.51 11.11
CA PRO A 72 -22.07 10.41 12.49
C PRO A 72 -22.24 11.77 13.17
N ILE A 73 -21.50 12.82 12.77
CA ILE A 73 -21.59 14.16 13.38
C ILE A 73 -21.24 15.26 12.37
N PRO A 74 -22.19 16.11 11.94
CA PRO A 74 -21.86 17.35 11.23
C PRO A 74 -21.33 18.47 12.15
N ALA A 75 -21.00 18.17 13.41
CA ALA A 75 -20.41 19.13 14.35
C ALA A 75 -18.89 19.23 14.15
N ALA A 76 -18.37 20.45 14.28
CA ALA A 76 -16.97 20.79 14.02
C ALA A 76 -15.93 20.11 14.92
N LYS A 77 -16.33 19.35 15.96
CA LYS A 77 -15.40 18.63 16.86
C LYS A 77 -15.99 17.28 17.30
N PRO A 78 -15.19 16.20 17.26
CA PRO A 78 -15.63 14.89 17.75
C PRO A 78 -15.95 14.94 19.26
N PRO A 79 -16.97 14.23 19.74
CA PRO A 79 -17.25 14.11 21.16
C PRO A 79 -16.07 13.47 21.86
N ALA A 80 -15.86 13.84 23.11
CA ALA A 80 -14.87 13.16 23.93
C ALA A 80 -15.25 11.66 24.02
N LYS A 81 -14.25 10.77 23.98
CA LYS A 81 -14.41 9.31 24.14
C LYS A 81 -15.10 8.89 25.47
N SER A 82 -15.41 9.85 26.33
CA SER A 82 -15.94 9.72 27.70
C SER A 82 -17.45 9.47 27.80
N ASN A 83 -18.20 9.45 26.69
CA ASN A 83 -19.67 9.39 26.74
C ASN A 83 -20.24 8.10 26.14
N VAL A 84 -19.43 7.04 26.03
CA VAL A 84 -19.93 5.75 25.55
C VAL A 84 -20.81 5.12 26.63
N GLY A 85 -21.91 4.51 26.23
CA GLY A 85 -22.76 3.74 27.12
C GLY A 85 -23.40 2.54 26.43
N GLU A 86 -23.87 1.59 27.22
CA GLU A 86 -24.65 0.45 26.78
C GLU A 86 -26.14 0.80 26.85
N VAL A 87 -26.88 0.57 25.77
CA VAL A 87 -28.34 0.76 25.72
C VAL A 87 -28.98 -0.23 26.69
N SER A 88 -29.65 0.30 27.71
CA SER A 88 -30.30 -0.48 28.77
C SER A 88 -31.80 -0.69 28.53
N ALA A 89 -32.46 0.25 27.85
CA ALA A 89 -33.85 0.15 27.44
C ALA A 89 -34.09 0.93 26.15
N VAL A 90 -35.03 0.45 25.33
CA VAL A 90 -35.50 1.10 24.10
C VAL A 90 -37.02 1.25 24.24
N HIS A 91 -37.51 2.47 24.10
CA HIS A 91 -38.89 2.83 24.34
C HIS A 91 -39.68 2.87 23.02
N ALA A 92 -41.00 2.73 23.11
CA ALA A 92 -41.88 2.66 21.94
C ALA A 92 -41.89 3.95 21.09
N ASP A 93 -41.50 5.08 21.68
CA ASP A 93 -41.37 6.38 21.00
C ASP A 93 -40.01 6.58 20.31
N GLY A 94 -39.17 5.54 20.28
CA GLY A 94 -37.83 5.56 19.69
C GLY A 94 -36.76 6.19 20.58
N THR A 95 -37.10 6.59 21.82
CA THR A 95 -36.09 7.03 22.78
C THR A 95 -35.41 5.84 23.46
N CYS A 96 -34.21 6.04 24.02
CA CYS A 96 -33.49 4.99 24.73
C CYS A 96 -32.88 5.47 26.05
N ASP A 97 -32.74 4.53 26.99
CA ASP A 97 -31.99 4.73 28.22
C ASP A 97 -30.62 4.07 28.08
N VAL A 98 -29.55 4.79 28.39
CA VAL A 98 -28.16 4.38 28.18
C VAL A 98 -27.41 4.41 29.50
N ALA A 99 -26.82 3.27 29.88
CA ALA A 99 -25.93 3.15 31.02
C ALA A 99 -24.49 3.45 30.58
N LEU A 100 -23.90 4.52 31.08
CA LEU A 100 -22.54 4.93 30.68
C LEU A 100 -21.51 3.88 31.10
N VAL A 101 -20.59 3.55 30.19
CA VAL A 101 -19.49 2.60 30.42
C VAL A 101 -18.16 3.33 30.45
N CYS A 102 -17.27 2.93 31.36
CA CYS A 102 -15.92 3.49 31.42
C CYS A 102 -15.05 2.86 30.33
N ASN A 103 -14.65 3.69 29.35
CA ASN A 103 -13.86 3.26 28.21
C ASN A 103 -12.41 2.85 28.59
N ASP A 104 -11.86 3.43 29.68
CA ASP A 104 -10.49 3.14 30.13
C ASP A 104 -10.33 1.71 30.67
N ALA A 105 -11.38 1.14 31.27
CA ALA A 105 -11.35 -0.21 31.86
C ALA A 105 -11.45 -1.31 30.79
N ALA A 106 -12.11 -1.04 29.66
CA ALA A 106 -12.31 -2.02 28.60
C ALA A 106 -11.10 -2.16 27.65
N ALA A 107 -10.20 -1.16 27.61
CA ALA A 107 -8.93 -1.19 26.90
C ALA A 107 -7.74 -1.67 27.77
N GLY A 108 -7.99 -2.19 28.97
CA GLY A 108 -6.94 -2.69 29.88
C GLY A 108 -6.13 -1.60 30.62
N GLY A 109 -6.58 -0.35 30.58
CA GLY A 109 -5.94 0.78 31.28
C GLY A 109 -6.53 1.09 32.65
N LYS A 110 -5.80 1.86 33.48
CA LYS A 110 -6.36 2.45 34.71
C LYS A 110 -7.19 3.69 34.34
N CYS A 111 -8.42 3.76 34.85
CA CYS A 111 -9.34 4.88 34.63
C CYS A 111 -8.70 6.24 35.01
N GLY A 112 -8.64 7.15 34.03
CA GLY A 112 -8.06 8.49 34.18
C GLY A 112 -8.96 9.44 34.98
N SER A 113 -8.38 10.46 35.59
CA SER A 113 -9.11 11.45 36.43
C SER A 113 -10.21 12.21 35.66
N GLN A 114 -10.10 12.35 34.34
CA GLN A 114 -11.12 12.99 33.50
C GLN A 114 -12.41 12.16 33.35
N CYS A 115 -12.34 10.83 33.49
CA CYS A 115 -13.51 9.95 33.45
C CYS A 115 -14.43 10.12 34.68
N ARG A 116 -13.96 10.77 35.74
CA ARG A 116 -14.75 11.11 36.94
C ARG A 116 -15.60 12.38 36.80
N ALA A 117 -15.35 13.21 35.79
CA ALA A 117 -15.98 14.53 35.67
C ALA A 117 -17.34 14.52 34.95
N LEU A 118 -17.66 13.44 34.23
CA LEU A 118 -18.98 13.19 33.64
C LEU A 118 -19.51 11.91 34.28
N THR A 119 -20.49 12.06 35.17
CA THR A 119 -21.36 11.00 35.75
C THR A 119 -20.79 9.58 35.56
N GLY A 120 -20.07 9.08 36.58
CA GLY A 120 -19.20 7.91 36.47
C GLY A 120 -19.82 6.62 35.90
N PRO A 121 -18.99 5.60 35.59
CA PRO A 121 -19.46 4.32 35.06
C PRO A 121 -20.66 3.76 35.83
N GLY A 122 -21.70 3.36 35.10
CA GLY A 122 -22.98 2.91 35.65
C GLY A 122 -24.05 4.01 35.80
N SER A 123 -23.72 5.27 35.52
CA SER A 123 -24.73 6.34 35.48
C SER A 123 -25.69 6.16 34.32
N LEU A 124 -26.98 6.32 34.59
CA LEU A 124 -28.05 6.10 33.63
C LEU A 124 -28.52 7.42 33.02
N VAL A 125 -28.42 7.55 31.70
CA VAL A 125 -28.98 8.66 30.92
C VAL A 125 -30.30 8.18 30.32
N LYS A 126 -31.41 8.87 30.59
CA LYS A 126 -32.75 8.41 30.18
C LYS A 126 -33.33 9.22 29.03
N GLY A 127 -34.16 8.58 28.21
CA GLY A 127 -34.99 9.25 27.21
C GLY A 127 -34.20 9.96 26.11
N LEU A 128 -33.04 9.42 25.73
CA LEU A 128 -32.25 9.95 24.63
C LEU A 128 -33.00 9.80 23.31
N VAL A 129 -33.17 10.89 22.58
CA VAL A 129 -33.76 10.87 21.23
C VAL A 129 -32.71 10.51 20.17
N PRO A 130 -33.12 10.07 18.96
CA PRO A 130 -32.22 9.70 17.87
C PRO A 130 -31.07 10.69 17.56
N PRO A 131 -31.28 12.02 17.56
CA PRO A 131 -30.19 12.98 17.36
C PRO A 131 -29.09 12.95 18.45
N GLN A 132 -29.36 12.42 19.64
CA GLN A 132 -28.48 12.50 20.81
C GLN A 132 -27.58 11.27 21.00
N TRP A 133 -27.70 10.25 20.16
CA TRP A 133 -26.89 9.04 20.23
C TRP A 133 -26.32 8.65 18.87
N GLN A 134 -25.26 7.86 18.87
CA GLN A 134 -24.67 7.23 17.67
C GLN A 134 -24.25 5.81 17.98
N ILE A 135 -24.36 4.92 17.00
CA ILE A 135 -23.83 3.56 17.10
C ILE A 135 -22.31 3.61 17.30
N ALA A 136 -21.84 2.97 18.36
CA ALA A 136 -20.42 2.78 18.62
C ALA A 136 -20.05 1.31 18.39
N CYS A 137 -18.84 1.09 17.89
CA CYS A 137 -18.28 -0.24 17.72
C CYS A 137 -18.23 -0.96 19.06
N SER A 138 -18.81 -2.17 19.11
CA SER A 138 -18.83 -2.99 20.33
C SER A 138 -17.50 -3.68 20.63
N GLY A 139 -16.49 -3.51 19.77
CA GLY A 139 -15.12 -3.97 20.00
C GLY A 139 -14.21 -2.88 20.60
N CYS A 140 -14.16 -1.70 19.98
CA CYS A 140 -13.25 -0.62 20.39
C CYS A 140 -13.94 0.61 21.01
N PHE A 141 -15.28 0.62 21.08
CA PHE A 141 -16.11 1.74 21.54
C PHE A 141 -15.97 3.04 20.74
N GLY A 142 -15.29 2.99 19.60
CA GLY A 142 -15.20 4.10 18.65
C GLY A 142 -16.43 4.17 17.76
N VAL A 143 -16.82 5.39 17.36
CA VAL A 143 -17.84 5.60 16.31
C VAL A 143 -17.14 5.67 14.96
N ASN A 144 -16.30 6.68 14.75
CA ASN A 144 -15.49 6.80 13.56
C ASN A 144 -14.09 6.25 13.80
N LEU A 145 -13.69 5.27 12.99
CA LEU A 145 -12.30 4.85 12.89
C LEU A 145 -11.73 5.48 11.61
N PRO A 146 -11.12 6.69 11.68
CA PRO A 146 -10.62 7.37 10.50
C PRO A 146 -9.46 6.58 9.90
N HIS A 147 -9.47 6.46 8.57
CA HIS A 147 -8.29 6.02 7.83
C HIS A 147 -7.21 7.11 7.85
N ALA A 148 -6.00 6.73 7.44
CA ALA A 148 -4.94 7.69 7.19
C ALA A 148 -5.43 8.75 6.18
N LEU A 149 -4.95 9.99 6.33
CA LEU A 149 -5.32 11.04 5.38
C LEU A 149 -4.92 10.60 3.96
N PRO A 150 -5.82 10.71 2.97
CA PRO A 150 -5.48 10.39 1.61
C PRO A 150 -4.36 11.30 1.12
N LYS A 151 -3.53 10.78 0.22
CA LYS A 151 -2.50 11.55 -0.51
C LYS A 151 -2.97 11.71 -1.94
N LEU A 152 -2.92 12.94 -2.45
CA LEU A 152 -3.28 13.23 -3.83
C LEU A 152 -2.02 13.60 -4.62
N TRP A 153 -1.72 12.83 -5.66
CA TRP A 153 -0.57 13.06 -6.54
C TRP A 153 -1.04 13.65 -7.86
N CYS A 154 -0.26 14.58 -8.41
CA CYS A 154 -0.47 15.04 -9.77
C CYS A 154 -0.03 13.94 -10.75
N LEU A 155 -0.94 13.41 -11.55
CA LEU A 155 -0.63 12.35 -12.52
C LEU A 155 0.39 12.78 -13.58
N GLY A 156 0.52 14.09 -13.82
CA GLY A 156 1.40 14.63 -14.86
C GLY A 156 2.84 14.92 -14.44
N CYS A 157 3.12 15.09 -13.14
CA CYS A 157 4.48 15.37 -12.66
C CYS A 157 4.83 14.60 -11.40
N GLU A 158 3.95 13.72 -10.94
CA GLU A 158 4.13 12.85 -9.78
C GLU A 158 4.48 13.61 -8.50
N ARG A 159 4.11 14.89 -8.42
CA ARG A 159 4.25 15.69 -7.21
C ARG A 159 3.04 15.51 -6.31
N LEU A 160 3.30 15.29 -5.02
CA LEU A 160 2.27 15.31 -3.99
C LEU A 160 1.66 16.71 -3.88
N LEU A 161 0.33 16.79 -3.93
CA LEU A 161 -0.40 18.05 -3.77
C LEU A 161 -0.57 18.36 -2.28
N ALA A 162 -0.16 19.57 -1.87
CA ALA A 162 -0.28 20.02 -0.50
C ALA A 162 -1.72 20.43 -0.16
N ASP A 163 -2.07 20.37 1.13
CA ASP A 163 -3.37 20.84 1.63
C ASP A 163 -3.60 22.32 1.26
N GLY A 164 -4.78 22.61 0.73
CA GLY A 164 -5.22 23.92 0.28
C GLY A 164 -4.81 24.28 -1.15
N VAL A 165 -4.02 23.43 -1.83
CA VAL A 165 -3.60 23.70 -3.22
C VAL A 165 -4.76 23.48 -4.19
N GLN A 166 -4.90 24.40 -5.14
CA GLN A 166 -5.83 24.25 -6.26
C GLN A 166 -5.31 23.27 -7.30
N PHE A 167 -6.20 22.44 -7.82
CA PHE A 167 -5.88 21.43 -8.83
C PHE A 167 -7.06 21.19 -9.75
N ARG A 168 -6.83 20.44 -10.82
CA ARG A 168 -7.82 20.08 -11.83
C ARG A 168 -8.10 18.59 -11.77
N ARG A 169 -9.36 18.20 -11.58
CA ARG A 169 -9.78 16.80 -11.58
C ARG A 169 -10.78 16.55 -12.70
N ALA A 170 -10.52 15.53 -13.51
CA ALA A 170 -11.49 14.95 -14.42
C ALA A 170 -11.91 13.58 -13.89
N PRO A 171 -13.20 13.22 -13.99
CA PRO A 171 -13.66 11.89 -13.61
C PRO A 171 -12.96 10.82 -14.45
N ALA A 172 -12.86 9.61 -13.93
CA ALA A 172 -12.44 8.45 -14.70
C ALA A 172 -13.22 8.35 -16.02
N VAL A 173 -12.52 8.15 -17.15
CA VAL A 173 -13.14 8.05 -18.48
C VAL A 173 -12.78 6.70 -19.11
N GLY A 174 -13.77 6.02 -19.69
CA GLY A 174 -13.59 4.68 -20.27
C GLY A 174 -13.39 3.61 -19.19
N ASP A 175 -12.40 2.73 -19.39
CA ASP A 175 -12.07 1.64 -18.47
C ASP A 175 -11.06 2.05 -17.37
N SER A 176 -10.66 3.33 -17.31
CA SER A 176 -9.82 3.83 -16.22
C SER A 176 -10.52 3.61 -14.88
N ALA A 177 -9.83 3.01 -13.92
CA ALA A 177 -10.35 2.82 -12.57
C ALA A 177 -10.25 4.09 -11.70
N TYR A 178 -9.53 5.13 -12.16
CA TYR A 178 -9.17 6.28 -11.34
C TYR A 178 -9.43 7.62 -12.03
N ASP A 179 -9.80 8.61 -11.22
CA ASP A 179 -9.94 10.00 -11.63
C ASP A 179 -8.58 10.61 -12.01
N THR A 180 -8.56 11.46 -13.02
CA THR A 180 -7.34 12.17 -13.45
C THR A 180 -7.19 13.46 -12.66
N SER A 181 -6.20 13.52 -11.77
CA SER A 181 -5.88 14.72 -10.98
C SER A 181 -4.56 15.36 -11.44
N LEU A 182 -4.58 16.65 -11.78
CA LEU A 182 -3.44 17.42 -12.28
C LEU A 182 -3.26 18.72 -11.50
N CYS A 183 -2.02 19.07 -11.16
CA CYS A 183 -1.70 20.43 -10.73
C CYS A 183 -1.97 21.44 -11.86
N LEU A 184 -2.11 22.73 -11.52
CA LEU A 184 -2.42 23.77 -12.50
C LEU A 184 -1.37 23.86 -13.61
N ASP A 185 -0.08 23.65 -13.30
CA ASP A 185 1.00 23.64 -14.29
C ASP A 185 0.83 22.50 -15.31
N CYS A 186 0.66 21.27 -14.83
CA CYS A 186 0.50 20.09 -15.68
C CYS A 186 -0.77 20.16 -16.51
N TYR A 187 -1.85 20.67 -15.92
CA TYR A 187 -3.08 20.96 -16.64
C TYR A 187 -2.84 21.97 -17.77
N GLY A 188 -2.13 23.08 -17.51
CA GLY A 188 -1.78 24.07 -18.53
C GLY A 188 -0.94 23.47 -19.66
N LYS A 189 0.03 22.62 -19.32
CA LYS A 189 0.88 21.90 -20.29
C LYS A 189 0.08 20.93 -21.16
N LEU A 190 -0.89 20.20 -20.59
CA LEU A 190 -1.73 19.25 -21.32
C LEU A 190 -2.50 19.90 -22.47
N PHE A 191 -2.89 21.17 -22.31
CA PHE A 191 -3.61 21.94 -23.33
C PHE A 191 -2.73 22.96 -24.06
N SER A 192 -1.41 22.92 -23.84
CA SER A 192 -0.44 23.71 -24.61
C SER A 192 -0.15 23.05 -25.97
N LYS A 193 0.15 23.87 -26.98
CA LYS A 193 0.53 23.37 -28.32
C LYS A 193 1.92 22.74 -28.37
N THR A 194 2.80 23.05 -27.42
CA THR A 194 4.23 22.69 -27.47
C THR A 194 4.66 21.66 -26.42
N GLN A 195 3.86 21.43 -25.38
CA GLN A 195 4.24 20.63 -24.22
C GLN A 195 3.25 19.49 -23.90
N ARG A 196 2.34 19.18 -24.83
CA ARG A 196 1.23 18.24 -24.63
C ARG A 196 1.63 16.77 -24.81
N GLU A 197 2.60 16.46 -25.67
CA GLU A 197 2.94 15.07 -26.03
C GLU A 197 3.43 14.21 -24.85
N PRO A 198 4.33 14.69 -23.97
CA PRO A 198 4.79 13.89 -22.81
C PRO A 198 3.67 13.56 -21.82
N LEU A 199 2.74 14.50 -21.60
CA LEU A 199 1.60 14.31 -20.71
C LEU A 199 0.52 13.40 -21.32
N LEU A 200 0.32 13.47 -22.63
CA LEU A 200 -0.58 12.54 -23.31
C LEU A 200 -0.08 11.11 -23.22
N ALA A 201 1.21 10.86 -23.40
CA ALA A 201 1.78 9.51 -23.30
C ALA A 201 1.48 8.85 -21.93
N VAL A 202 1.56 9.62 -20.85
CA VAL A 202 1.22 9.16 -19.49
C VAL A 202 -0.28 8.90 -19.32
N LEU A 203 -1.14 9.63 -20.05
CA LEU A 203 -2.59 9.57 -19.92
C LEU A 203 -3.28 8.59 -20.90
N GLN A 204 -2.60 8.09 -21.94
CA GLN A 204 -3.23 7.54 -23.15
C GLN A 204 -3.25 6.02 -23.33
N GLU A 205 -2.81 5.17 -22.40
CA GLU A 205 -3.14 3.74 -22.52
C GLU A 205 -4.65 3.53 -22.36
N GLY A 206 -5.38 3.55 -23.48
CA GLY A 206 -6.82 3.28 -23.58
C GLY A 206 -7.77 4.44 -23.23
N ALA A 207 -7.28 5.62 -22.84
CA ALA A 207 -8.15 6.72 -22.40
C ALA A 207 -8.79 7.52 -23.56
N PRO A 208 -10.07 7.92 -23.45
CA PRO A 208 -10.71 8.88 -24.36
C PRO A 208 -9.97 10.22 -24.39
N LYS A 209 -10.16 11.00 -25.46
CA LYS A 209 -9.60 12.37 -25.57
C LYS A 209 -10.16 13.25 -24.44
N LEU A 210 -9.37 13.45 -23.38
CA LEU A 210 -9.67 14.38 -22.31
C LEU A 210 -9.81 15.82 -22.86
N LEU A 211 -10.96 16.44 -22.61
CA LEU A 211 -11.27 17.82 -22.98
C LEU A 211 -11.09 18.73 -21.77
N GLN A 212 -10.82 20.01 -22.04
CA GLN A 212 -10.74 21.03 -21.01
C GLN A 212 -12.04 21.17 -20.20
N SER A 213 -13.20 20.92 -20.84
CA SER A 213 -14.52 20.92 -20.19
C SER A 213 -14.70 19.81 -19.14
N ASP A 214 -13.86 18.77 -19.17
CA ASP A 214 -14.01 17.61 -18.29
C ASP A 214 -13.39 17.87 -16.91
N PHE A 215 -12.58 18.93 -16.79
CA PHE A 215 -11.83 19.23 -15.56
C PHE A 215 -12.50 20.29 -14.69
N ALA A 216 -12.90 19.88 -13.48
CA ALA A 216 -13.31 20.79 -12.43
C ALA A 216 -12.08 21.41 -11.73
N LEU A 217 -12.16 22.71 -11.37
CA LEU A 217 -11.20 23.34 -10.46
C LEU A 217 -11.62 23.01 -9.03
N LEU A 218 -10.74 22.37 -8.28
CA LEU A 218 -10.98 21.98 -6.88
C LEU A 218 -9.85 22.48 -6.00
N THR A 219 -10.12 22.57 -4.70
CA THR A 219 -9.11 22.82 -3.67
C THR A 219 -8.87 21.51 -2.92
N TRP A 220 -7.63 21.04 -2.90
CA TRP A 220 -7.31 19.79 -2.21
C TRP A 220 -7.43 19.97 -0.70
N ARG A 221 -8.30 19.19 -0.07
CA ARG A 221 -8.49 19.15 1.37
C ARG A 221 -8.54 17.68 1.80
N PRO A 222 -7.44 17.11 2.31
CA PRO A 222 -7.37 15.69 2.61
C PRO A 222 -8.37 15.26 3.70
N GLU A 223 -8.74 16.16 4.62
CA GLU A 223 -9.75 15.88 5.65
C GLU A 223 -11.16 15.71 5.06
N ASP A 224 -11.50 16.47 4.02
CA ASP A 224 -12.81 16.41 3.37
C ASP A 224 -13.01 15.10 2.58
N GLU A 225 -11.91 14.46 2.16
CA GLU A 225 -11.89 13.16 1.49
C GLU A 225 -11.44 12.02 2.41
N ARG A 226 -11.35 12.25 3.74
CA ARG A 226 -10.92 11.21 4.68
C ARG A 226 -11.99 10.13 4.81
N GLU A 227 -11.60 8.92 4.43
CA GLU A 227 -12.42 7.72 4.62
C GLU A 227 -12.42 7.27 6.09
N HIS A 228 -13.45 6.51 6.44
CA HIS A 228 -13.63 5.90 7.75
C HIS A 228 -13.92 4.41 7.56
N ASP A 229 -13.55 3.61 8.56
CA ASP A 229 -13.84 2.18 8.51
C ASP A 229 -15.35 1.93 8.58
N ASP A 230 -15.80 0.96 7.81
CA ASP A 230 -17.20 0.58 7.70
C ASP A 230 -17.66 -0.25 8.91
N PHE A 231 -18.96 -0.47 9.01
CA PHE A 231 -19.59 -1.22 10.08
C PHE A 231 -20.30 -2.47 9.60
N VAL A 232 -20.19 -3.55 10.38
CA VAL A 232 -20.97 -4.79 10.22
C VAL A 232 -21.80 -5.06 11.48
N GLN A 233 -23.06 -5.45 11.28
CA GLN A 233 -23.95 -5.85 12.35
C GLN A 233 -23.88 -7.37 12.60
N CYS A 234 -23.71 -7.76 13.86
CA CYS A 234 -23.83 -9.16 14.24
C CYS A 234 -25.28 -9.61 14.14
N THR A 235 -25.53 -10.68 13.40
CA THR A 235 -26.87 -11.23 13.16
C THR A 235 -27.50 -11.87 14.40
N GLU A 236 -26.73 -12.14 15.45
CA GLU A 236 -27.19 -12.85 16.64
C GLU A 236 -27.45 -11.97 17.86
N CYS A 237 -26.71 -10.86 18.00
CA CYS A 237 -26.87 -9.93 19.11
C CYS A 237 -27.11 -8.48 18.66
N GLU A 238 -27.19 -8.25 17.34
CA GLU A 238 -27.50 -6.97 16.70
C GLU A 238 -26.51 -5.83 17.02
N ARG A 239 -25.44 -6.14 17.77
CA ARG A 239 -24.33 -5.24 18.03
C ARG A 239 -23.52 -4.99 16.77
N TRP A 240 -23.07 -3.76 16.62
CA TRP A 240 -22.28 -3.30 15.49
C TRP A 240 -20.79 -3.26 15.81
N TYR A 241 -19.97 -3.53 14.80
CA TYR A 241 -18.52 -3.56 14.90
C TYR A 241 -17.92 -2.92 13.66
N HIS A 242 -16.82 -2.19 13.82
CA HIS A 242 -15.97 -1.80 12.69
C HIS A 242 -15.51 -3.03 11.93
N PHE A 243 -15.39 -2.96 10.60
CA PHE A 243 -14.89 -4.05 9.78
C PHE A 243 -13.54 -4.54 10.28
N VAL A 244 -12.59 -3.64 10.56
CA VAL A 244 -11.27 -4.00 11.09
C VAL A 244 -11.37 -4.67 12.46
N CYS A 245 -12.24 -4.15 13.35
CA CYS A 245 -12.42 -4.72 14.70
C CYS A 245 -13.07 -6.12 14.66
N ALA A 246 -13.97 -6.35 13.71
CA ALA A 246 -14.63 -7.63 13.48
C ALA A 246 -13.80 -8.58 12.60
N HIS A 247 -12.68 -8.11 12.03
CA HIS A 247 -12.01 -8.74 10.89
C HIS A 247 -12.97 -9.10 9.75
N TYR A 248 -14.00 -8.28 9.55
CA TYR A 248 -14.92 -8.44 8.44
C TYR A 248 -14.21 -7.94 7.17
N PRO A 249 -14.08 -8.78 6.13
CA PRO A 249 -13.33 -8.39 4.95
C PRO A 249 -14.14 -7.36 4.14
N SER A 250 -13.51 -6.23 3.82
CA SER A 250 -14.16 -5.16 3.07
C SER A 250 -14.65 -5.67 1.70
N PRO A 251 -15.96 -5.59 1.39
CA PRO A 251 -16.51 -6.06 0.13
C PRO A 251 -15.87 -5.38 -1.10
N GLY A 252 -15.46 -4.12 -0.96
CA GLY A 252 -14.81 -3.36 -2.03
C GLY A 252 -13.43 -3.90 -2.42
N GLN A 253 -12.78 -4.65 -1.52
CA GLN A 253 -11.45 -5.25 -1.74
C GLN A 253 -11.52 -6.70 -2.24
N LEU A 254 -12.72 -7.26 -2.37
CA LEU A 254 -12.92 -8.64 -2.79
C LEU A 254 -13.55 -8.73 -4.19
N PRO A 255 -13.36 -9.84 -4.91
CA PRO A 255 -14.06 -10.06 -6.16
C PRO A 255 -15.58 -9.96 -5.95
N ARG A 256 -16.29 -9.21 -6.81
CA ARG A 256 -17.76 -9.03 -6.71
C ARG A 256 -18.54 -10.35 -6.71
N THR A 257 -17.98 -11.40 -7.32
CA THR A 257 -18.55 -12.75 -7.30
C THR A 257 -18.62 -13.35 -5.90
N TRP A 258 -17.92 -12.76 -4.92
CA TRP A 258 -17.89 -13.26 -3.56
C TRP A 258 -19.06 -12.82 -2.70
N ARG A 259 -19.76 -11.74 -3.06
CA ARG A 259 -20.99 -11.27 -2.41
C ARG A 259 -20.94 -11.32 -0.87
N VAL A 260 -19.82 -10.93 -0.28
CA VAL A 260 -19.59 -11.03 1.18
C VAL A 260 -20.61 -10.22 1.94
N GLU A 261 -21.07 -9.10 1.38
CA GLU A 261 -22.16 -8.27 1.90
C GLU A 261 -23.50 -8.99 2.11
N SER A 262 -23.66 -10.19 1.52
CA SER A 262 -24.86 -11.03 1.71
C SER A 262 -24.67 -12.14 2.74
N GLU A 263 -23.46 -12.29 3.28
CA GLU A 263 -23.12 -13.33 4.25
C GLU A 263 -23.50 -12.92 5.67
N LEU A 264 -23.99 -13.87 6.47
CA LEU A 264 -24.34 -13.62 7.86
C LEU A 264 -23.07 -13.49 8.72
N PHE A 265 -22.87 -12.32 9.31
CA PHE A 265 -21.81 -12.08 10.30
C PHE A 265 -22.29 -12.44 11.71
N VAL A 266 -21.46 -13.21 12.42
CA VAL A 266 -21.64 -13.51 13.85
C VAL A 266 -20.37 -13.04 14.55
N CYS A 267 -20.51 -12.19 15.56
CA CYS A 267 -19.34 -11.69 16.27
C CYS A 267 -18.70 -12.78 17.15
N THR A 268 -17.42 -12.60 17.48
CA THR A 268 -16.62 -13.54 18.31
C THR A 268 -17.25 -13.89 19.66
N ARG A 269 -18.07 -13.00 20.24
CA ARG A 269 -18.84 -13.28 21.46
C ARG A 269 -19.95 -14.31 21.23
N CYS A 270 -20.62 -14.22 20.08
CA CYS A 270 -21.76 -15.07 19.73
C CYS A 270 -21.33 -16.37 19.02
N GLU A 271 -20.15 -16.39 18.37
CA GLU A 271 -19.59 -17.57 17.68
C GLU A 271 -19.50 -18.80 18.58
N ARG A 272 -19.33 -18.62 19.90
CA ARG A 272 -19.28 -19.73 20.87
C ARG A 272 -20.57 -20.55 20.98
N GLY A 273 -21.63 -20.22 20.24
CA GLY A 273 -22.89 -20.98 20.26
C GLY A 273 -23.70 -21.04 18.95
N ARG A 274 -23.26 -20.45 17.82
CA ARG A 274 -24.07 -20.34 16.58
C ARG A 274 -23.25 -20.36 15.28
N HIS A 275 -23.95 -20.48 14.15
CA HIS A 275 -23.35 -20.66 12.82
C HIS A 275 -23.04 -19.31 12.13
N ALA A 276 -21.77 -18.93 12.07
CA ALA A 276 -21.31 -17.95 11.09
C ALA A 276 -21.44 -18.53 9.66
N SER A 277 -21.55 -17.66 8.65
CA SER A 277 -21.42 -18.13 7.26
C SER A 277 -20.11 -18.91 7.08
N PRO A 278 -20.14 -20.15 6.56
CA PRO A 278 -18.91 -20.92 6.31
C PRO A 278 -17.94 -20.19 5.38
N ARG A 279 -18.48 -19.41 4.44
CA ARG A 279 -17.68 -18.61 3.50
C ARG A 279 -16.96 -17.49 4.25
N LEU A 280 -17.68 -16.71 5.05
CA LEU A 280 -17.11 -15.60 5.82
C LEU A 280 -16.08 -16.11 6.84
N LEU A 281 -16.41 -17.20 7.55
CA LEU A 281 -15.49 -17.85 8.47
C LEU A 281 -14.21 -18.28 7.74
N ALA A 282 -14.33 -18.92 6.58
CA ALA A 282 -13.19 -19.33 5.76
C ALA A 282 -12.37 -18.16 5.20
N LEU A 283 -12.84 -16.90 5.28
CA LEU A 283 -12.03 -15.71 5.00
C LEU A 283 -11.33 -15.20 6.25
N GLN A 284 -12.04 -15.18 7.37
CA GLN A 284 -11.54 -14.71 8.66
C GLN A 284 -10.50 -15.64 9.30
N THR A 285 -10.49 -16.91 8.92
CA THR A 285 -9.59 -17.93 9.47
C THR A 285 -8.48 -18.35 8.52
N ARG A 286 -8.35 -17.74 7.33
CA ARG A 286 -7.24 -18.08 6.42
C ARG A 286 -5.92 -17.76 7.06
N ARG A 287 -4.97 -18.68 6.90
CA ARG A 287 -3.62 -18.54 7.40
C ARG A 287 -2.62 -18.48 6.26
N ALA A 288 -1.50 -17.81 6.49
CA ALA A 288 -0.35 -17.82 5.59
C ALA A 288 0.18 -19.26 5.39
N THR A 289 0.01 -20.13 6.38
CA THR A 289 0.35 -21.55 6.27
C THR A 289 -0.46 -22.30 5.23
N ASP A 290 -1.67 -21.83 4.91
CA ASP A 290 -2.56 -22.44 3.91
C ASP A 290 -2.13 -22.10 2.47
N LEU A 291 -1.21 -21.14 2.30
CA LEU A 291 -0.65 -20.83 0.98
C LEU A 291 0.32 -21.93 0.54
N PRO A 292 0.36 -22.25 -0.76
CA PRO A 292 1.30 -23.24 -1.29
C PRO A 292 2.76 -22.94 -0.95
N THR A 293 3.53 -23.98 -0.66
CA THR A 293 4.97 -23.91 -0.44
C THR A 293 5.75 -24.20 -1.72
N CYS A 294 7.03 -23.86 -1.72
CA CYS A 294 7.99 -24.24 -2.75
C CYS A 294 9.40 -24.37 -2.14
N MET A 295 10.36 -24.90 -2.90
CA MET A 295 11.74 -25.09 -2.41
C MET A 295 12.37 -23.80 -1.87
N LEU A 296 12.09 -22.65 -2.49
CA LEU A 296 12.59 -21.36 -2.02
C LEU A 296 11.98 -20.96 -0.68
N SER A 297 10.65 -21.10 -0.50
CA SER A 297 10.02 -20.76 0.78
C SER A 297 10.59 -21.62 1.91
N ASP A 298 10.69 -22.92 1.66
CA ASP A 298 11.09 -23.90 2.68
C ASP A 298 12.56 -23.70 3.06
N ALA A 299 13.43 -23.44 2.08
CA ALA A 299 14.83 -23.12 2.32
C ALA A 299 15.01 -21.81 3.11
N MET A 300 14.23 -20.77 2.79
CA MET A 300 14.28 -19.50 3.52
C MET A 300 13.77 -19.64 4.96
N GLU A 301 12.67 -20.36 5.18
CA GLU A 301 12.16 -20.64 6.53
C GLU A 301 13.19 -21.39 7.38
N ALA A 302 13.78 -22.47 6.82
CA ALA A 302 14.78 -23.27 7.50
C ALA A 302 16.06 -22.49 7.81
N SER A 303 16.59 -21.76 6.82
CA SER A 303 17.79 -20.94 6.98
C SER A 303 17.58 -19.83 8.02
N ALA A 304 16.41 -19.17 7.99
CA ALA A 304 16.08 -18.15 8.97
C ALA A 304 15.92 -18.73 10.39
N ALA A 305 15.29 -19.89 10.52
CA ALA A 305 15.11 -20.56 11.82
C ALA A 305 16.46 -20.91 12.47
N GLU A 306 17.40 -21.47 11.70
CA GLU A 306 18.73 -21.80 12.24
C GLU A 306 19.53 -20.54 12.59
N ALA A 307 19.53 -19.53 11.70
CA ALA A 307 20.24 -18.27 11.96
C ALA A 307 19.73 -17.54 13.21
N LEU A 308 18.41 -17.57 13.46
CA LEU A 308 17.82 -16.96 14.66
C LEU A 308 18.17 -17.73 15.92
N LYS A 309 18.18 -19.06 15.84
CA LYS A 309 18.60 -19.93 16.95
C LYS A 309 20.07 -19.69 17.32
N GLU A 310 20.97 -19.60 16.34
CA GLU A 310 22.38 -19.23 16.55
C GLU A 310 22.53 -17.85 17.22
N ALA A 311 21.69 -16.89 16.82
CA ALA A 311 21.69 -15.54 17.37
C ALA A 311 20.99 -15.43 18.75
N GLY A 312 20.46 -16.53 19.30
CA GLY A 312 19.71 -16.51 20.56
C GLY A 312 18.38 -15.75 20.46
N VAL A 313 17.83 -15.59 19.26
CA VAL A 313 16.55 -14.92 19.00
C VAL A 313 15.45 -15.96 18.91
N SER A 314 14.44 -15.85 19.77
CA SER A 314 13.26 -16.71 19.75
C SER A 314 12.03 -15.93 19.29
N LEU A 315 11.21 -16.57 18.47
CA LEU A 315 9.94 -16.03 17.99
C LEU A 315 8.79 -16.79 18.69
N PRO A 316 7.66 -16.12 19.03
CA PRO A 316 6.51 -16.79 19.65
C PRO A 316 5.96 -17.94 18.80
N LYS A 317 5.98 -17.74 17.48
CA LYS A 317 5.62 -18.69 16.44
C LYS A 317 6.67 -18.60 15.33
N PRO A 318 6.97 -19.71 14.62
CA PRO A 318 7.87 -19.69 13.48
C PRO A 318 7.43 -18.68 12.41
N LEU A 319 8.40 -18.20 11.62
CA LEU A 319 8.09 -17.43 10.42
C LEU A 319 7.50 -18.35 9.36
N VAL A 320 6.59 -17.79 8.58
CA VAL A 320 6.01 -18.44 7.41
C VAL A 320 6.43 -17.62 6.19
N VAL A 321 7.20 -18.19 5.27
CA VAL A 321 7.65 -17.54 4.03
C VAL A 321 6.86 -18.12 2.87
N ARG A 322 6.34 -17.29 1.96
CA ARG A 322 5.56 -17.75 0.80
C ARG A 322 5.95 -16.99 -0.45
N VAL A 323 6.09 -17.71 -1.55
CA VAL A 323 6.24 -17.12 -2.89
C VAL A 323 4.84 -16.86 -3.44
N ALA A 324 4.36 -15.62 -3.29
CA ALA A 324 2.99 -15.25 -3.65
C ALA A 324 2.80 -15.01 -5.16
N SER A 325 3.88 -14.72 -5.88
CA SER A 325 3.86 -14.57 -7.33
C SER A 325 5.17 -15.07 -7.93
N ARG A 326 5.07 -15.72 -9.09
CA ARG A 326 6.20 -16.22 -9.88
C ARG A 326 5.84 -16.11 -11.36
N LYS A 327 6.47 -15.18 -12.09
CA LYS A 327 6.14 -14.86 -13.48
C LYS A 327 7.41 -14.75 -14.32
N ARG A 328 7.44 -15.38 -15.50
CA ARG A 328 8.53 -15.17 -16.47
C ARG A 328 8.23 -13.90 -17.26
N LEU A 329 9.17 -12.98 -17.28
CA LEU A 329 9.09 -11.67 -17.94
C LEU A 329 10.30 -11.48 -18.86
N LEU A 330 10.25 -10.44 -19.69
CA LEU A 330 11.30 -10.08 -20.63
C LEU A 330 11.69 -8.63 -20.38
N PHE A 331 12.95 -8.38 -20.00
CA PHE A 331 13.50 -7.04 -19.99
C PHE A 331 13.94 -6.67 -21.41
N GLN A 332 13.33 -5.63 -21.99
CA GLN A 332 13.70 -5.15 -23.32
C GLN A 332 15.00 -4.37 -23.24
N ALA A 333 15.99 -4.75 -24.04
CA ALA A 333 17.27 -4.06 -23.99
C ALA A 333 17.14 -2.59 -24.41
N VAL A 334 17.95 -1.72 -23.79
CA VAL A 334 17.94 -0.28 -24.04
C VAL A 334 18.21 0.00 -25.52
N LYS A 335 17.37 0.83 -26.13
CA LYS A 335 17.33 1.07 -27.58
C LYS A 335 18.67 1.57 -28.12
N GLU A 336 19.31 2.46 -27.39
CA GLU A 336 20.57 3.11 -27.75
C GLU A 336 21.73 2.09 -27.76
N LEU A 337 21.71 1.10 -26.86
CA LEU A 337 22.68 -0.01 -26.88
C LEU A 337 22.45 -0.92 -28.09
N LYS A 338 21.19 -1.23 -28.42
CA LYS A 338 20.86 -1.98 -29.64
C LYS A 338 21.38 -1.27 -30.89
N GLN A 339 21.18 0.05 -30.97
CA GLN A 339 21.67 0.86 -32.10
C GLN A 339 23.19 0.89 -32.18
N ARG A 340 23.87 1.07 -31.04
CA ARG A 340 25.34 1.16 -30.97
C ARG A 340 26.02 -0.17 -31.32
N TYR A 341 25.49 -1.29 -30.81
CA TYR A 341 26.15 -2.59 -30.88
C TYR A 341 25.57 -3.54 -31.94
N GLY A 342 24.41 -3.21 -32.52
CA GLY A 342 23.77 -3.98 -33.60
C GLY A 342 23.47 -5.42 -33.23
N GLY A 343 23.56 -6.32 -34.20
CA GLY A 343 23.27 -7.76 -34.03
C GLY A 343 24.20 -8.53 -33.09
N GLY A 344 25.23 -7.89 -32.54
CA GLY A 344 26.11 -8.48 -31.51
C GLY A 344 25.65 -8.22 -30.08
N TYR A 345 24.47 -7.64 -29.87
CA TYR A 345 23.87 -7.38 -28.55
C TYR A 345 22.47 -8.00 -28.46
N ALA A 346 22.16 -8.60 -27.31
CA ALA A 346 20.87 -9.23 -27.09
C ALA A 346 19.73 -8.18 -27.17
N THR A 347 18.60 -8.58 -27.75
CA THR A 347 17.44 -7.70 -27.86
C THR A 347 16.57 -7.70 -26.61
N GLU A 348 16.62 -8.78 -25.84
CA GLU A 348 15.84 -9.01 -24.65
C GLU A 348 16.59 -9.93 -23.68
N PHE A 349 16.26 -9.78 -22.40
CA PHE A 349 16.82 -10.55 -21.30
C PHE A 349 15.68 -11.19 -20.52
N PRO A 350 15.42 -12.50 -20.69
CA PRO A 350 14.39 -13.20 -19.94
C PRO A 350 14.78 -13.31 -18.47
N TYR A 351 13.81 -13.12 -17.59
CA TYR A 351 13.98 -13.30 -16.15
C TYR A 351 12.72 -13.81 -15.48
N LEU A 352 12.89 -14.36 -14.30
CA LEU A 352 11.80 -14.75 -13.42
C LEU A 352 11.59 -13.67 -12.36
N SER A 353 10.41 -13.06 -12.36
CA SER A 353 9.95 -12.15 -11.32
C SER A 353 9.28 -12.93 -10.20
N GLN A 354 9.75 -12.76 -8.96
CA GLN A 354 9.17 -13.39 -7.79
C GLN A 354 8.82 -12.39 -6.70
N ALA A 355 7.67 -12.59 -6.06
CA ALA A 355 7.24 -11.87 -4.87
C ALA A 355 7.27 -12.83 -3.67
N ILE A 356 8.13 -12.54 -2.70
CA ILE A 356 8.43 -13.39 -1.54
C ILE A 356 7.99 -12.65 -0.29
N PHE A 357 7.08 -13.25 0.47
CA PHE A 357 6.44 -12.65 1.63
C PHE A 357 6.75 -13.45 2.89
N ALA A 358 7.00 -12.77 4.01
CA ALA A 358 7.15 -13.41 5.31
C ALA A 358 6.09 -12.92 6.30
N PHE A 359 5.51 -13.87 7.01
CA PHE A 359 4.43 -13.69 7.98
C PHE A 359 4.86 -14.20 9.35
N GLN A 360 4.25 -13.65 10.39
CA GLN A 360 4.32 -14.19 11.74
C GLN A 360 2.93 -14.26 12.34
N GLU A 361 2.61 -15.38 13.00
CA GLU A 361 1.41 -15.44 13.84
C GLU A 361 1.63 -14.62 15.13
N VAL A 362 0.82 -13.58 15.31
CA VAL A 362 0.74 -12.74 16.50
C VAL A 362 -0.70 -12.81 17.01
N GLU A 363 -0.88 -13.22 18.27
CA GLU A 363 -2.21 -13.34 18.92
C GLU A 363 -3.22 -14.18 18.11
N GLY A 364 -2.74 -15.27 17.48
CA GLY A 364 -3.57 -16.18 16.68
C GLY A 364 -3.92 -15.67 15.27
N ARG A 365 -3.33 -14.55 14.84
CA ARG A 365 -3.52 -13.94 13.51
C ARG A 365 -2.20 -13.83 12.77
N ASP A 366 -2.20 -14.01 11.46
CA ASP A 366 -1.00 -13.76 10.66
C ASP A 366 -0.82 -12.26 10.42
N VAL A 367 0.38 -11.78 10.71
CA VAL A 367 0.82 -10.43 10.37
C VAL A 367 1.80 -10.54 9.22
N PHE A 368 1.52 -9.84 8.13
CA PHE A 368 2.42 -9.72 6.99
C PHE A 368 3.54 -8.72 7.31
N LEU A 369 4.78 -9.22 7.48
CA LEU A 369 5.87 -8.44 8.11
C LEU A 369 6.91 -7.92 7.13
N PHE A 370 7.20 -8.70 6.09
CA PHE A 370 8.34 -8.48 5.20
C PHE A 370 7.97 -8.93 3.79
N ALA A 371 8.34 -8.14 2.80
CA ALA A 371 8.13 -8.44 1.40
C ALA A 371 9.40 -8.16 0.62
N MET A 372 9.70 -9.04 -0.33
CA MET A 372 10.85 -8.92 -1.22
C MET A 372 10.44 -9.28 -2.64
N TYR A 373 10.84 -8.45 -3.59
CA TYR A 373 10.70 -8.71 -5.01
C TYR A 373 12.08 -8.93 -5.62
N VAL A 374 12.20 -9.99 -6.40
CA VAL A 374 13.47 -10.37 -7.04
C VAL A 374 13.26 -10.63 -8.52
N GLN A 375 14.32 -10.37 -9.29
CA GLN A 375 14.47 -10.76 -10.68
C GLN A 375 15.59 -11.79 -10.76
N GLU A 376 15.32 -12.93 -11.36
CA GLU A 376 16.26 -14.03 -11.51
C GLU A 376 16.53 -14.27 -13.00
N TYR A 377 17.73 -13.92 -13.45
CA TYR A 377 18.21 -14.11 -14.82
C TYR A 377 19.03 -15.40 -14.85
N ASP A 378 18.38 -16.48 -15.26
CA ASP A 378 18.94 -17.85 -15.24
C ASP A 378 20.02 -18.06 -16.33
N ALA A 379 20.50 -19.30 -16.45
CA ALA A 379 21.54 -19.67 -17.41
C ALA A 379 21.11 -19.51 -18.88
N ASP A 380 19.81 -19.47 -19.15
CA ASP A 380 19.26 -19.25 -20.50
C ASP A 380 19.21 -17.75 -20.87
N CYS A 381 19.39 -16.85 -19.90
CA CYS A 381 19.49 -15.42 -20.17
C CYS A 381 20.83 -15.10 -20.86
N PRO A 382 20.85 -14.31 -21.96
CA PRO A 382 22.08 -13.93 -22.61
C PRO A 382 22.95 -12.99 -21.74
N PRO A 383 24.27 -12.96 -21.97
CA PRO A 383 25.15 -11.99 -21.33
C PRO A 383 24.73 -10.54 -21.67
N PRO A 384 24.92 -9.58 -20.76
CA PRO A 384 25.67 -9.67 -19.50
C PRO A 384 24.87 -10.15 -18.28
N ASN A 385 23.60 -10.51 -18.44
CA ASN A 385 22.68 -10.80 -17.34
C ASN A 385 22.66 -12.28 -16.87
N THR A 386 23.30 -13.19 -17.61
CA THR A 386 23.36 -14.63 -17.29
C THR A 386 23.77 -14.91 -15.84
N ASN A 387 23.06 -15.81 -15.17
CA ASN A 387 23.31 -16.23 -13.78
C ASN A 387 23.36 -15.08 -12.77
N ARG A 388 22.52 -14.05 -12.94
CA ARG A 388 22.42 -12.92 -11.99
C ARG A 388 21.05 -12.85 -11.36
N THR A 389 21.01 -12.48 -10.09
CA THR A 389 19.78 -12.04 -9.42
C THR A 389 19.85 -10.56 -9.06
N TYR A 390 18.71 -9.88 -9.13
CA TYR A 390 18.53 -8.49 -8.71
C TYR A 390 17.40 -8.41 -7.69
N ILE A 391 17.69 -7.87 -6.51
CA ILE A 391 16.68 -7.61 -5.48
C ILE A 391 16.07 -6.23 -5.78
N SER A 392 14.91 -6.24 -6.43
CA SER A 392 14.23 -5.02 -6.88
C SER A 392 13.68 -4.19 -5.73
N TYR A 393 12.99 -4.84 -4.79
CA TYR A 393 12.39 -4.16 -3.65
C TYR A 393 12.50 -5.03 -2.39
N VAL A 394 12.81 -4.39 -1.27
CA VAL A 394 12.70 -4.96 0.06
C VAL A 394 11.92 -3.99 0.91
N ASP A 395 10.90 -4.49 1.59
CA ASP A 395 10.09 -3.65 2.45
C ASP A 395 9.60 -4.40 3.69
N SER A 396 9.31 -3.67 4.76
CA SER A 396 8.85 -4.27 6.03
C SER A 396 8.03 -3.34 6.91
N VAL A 397 7.28 -3.92 7.85
CA VAL A 397 6.48 -3.22 8.88
C VAL A 397 6.94 -3.52 10.31
N GLY A 398 6.57 -2.64 11.24
CA GLY A 398 7.08 -2.60 12.62
C GLY A 398 6.47 -3.57 13.63
N TYR A 399 5.86 -4.67 13.20
CA TYR A 399 5.02 -5.53 14.06
C TYR A 399 5.63 -6.86 14.48
N LEU A 400 6.90 -7.12 14.15
CA LEU A 400 7.57 -8.37 14.52
C LEU A 400 7.65 -8.52 16.05
N ALA A 401 7.08 -9.60 16.57
CA ALA A 401 7.24 -10.04 17.94
C ALA A 401 8.46 -10.97 18.07
N SER A 402 9.38 -10.64 18.98
CA SER A 402 10.61 -11.43 19.21
C SER A 402 11.05 -11.35 20.68
N LYS A 403 11.85 -12.34 21.10
CA LYS A 403 12.54 -12.38 22.39
C LYS A 403 14.04 -12.63 22.15
N PRO A 404 14.94 -11.71 22.55
CA PRO A 404 14.65 -10.38 23.09
C PRO A 404 13.85 -9.51 22.10
N GLN A 405 13.21 -8.44 22.58
CA GLN A 405 12.47 -7.53 21.71
C GLN A 405 13.42 -6.75 20.78
N GLY A 406 12.89 -6.21 19.68
CA GLY A 406 13.65 -5.33 18.78
C GLY A 406 14.54 -6.06 17.76
N GLN A 407 14.39 -7.39 17.59
CA GLN A 407 15.25 -8.20 16.73
C GLN A 407 14.84 -8.20 15.25
N ARG A 408 14.17 -7.14 14.78
CA ARG A 408 13.71 -6.99 13.40
C ARG A 408 14.84 -7.12 12.38
N THR A 409 15.94 -6.41 12.62
CA THR A 409 17.11 -6.45 11.74
C THR A 409 17.68 -7.86 11.62
N ALA A 410 17.81 -8.59 12.74
CA ALA A 410 18.33 -9.96 12.72
C ALA A 410 17.44 -10.89 11.88
N VAL A 411 16.12 -10.80 12.04
CA VAL A 411 15.15 -11.57 11.25
C VAL A 411 15.24 -11.24 9.76
N TYR A 412 15.27 -9.96 9.39
CA TYR A 412 15.32 -9.58 7.97
C TYR A 412 16.66 -9.93 7.32
N HIS A 413 17.78 -9.82 8.04
CA HIS A 413 19.06 -10.32 7.57
C HIS A 413 19.02 -11.83 7.34
N ALA A 414 18.44 -12.59 8.27
CA ALA A 414 18.31 -14.04 8.15
C ALA A 414 17.47 -14.45 6.93
N LEU A 415 16.39 -13.72 6.62
CA LEU A 415 15.59 -13.93 5.40
C LEU A 415 16.42 -13.64 4.13
N LEU A 416 17.15 -12.52 4.09
CA LEU A 416 18.02 -12.18 2.96
C LEU A 416 19.15 -13.20 2.76
N HIS A 417 19.76 -13.67 3.85
CA HIS A 417 20.76 -14.74 3.82
C HIS A 417 20.18 -16.03 3.25
N GLY A 418 18.98 -16.44 3.70
CA GLY A 418 18.29 -17.61 3.17
C GLY A 418 18.02 -17.51 1.68
N TYR A 419 17.64 -16.33 1.19
CA TYR A 419 17.47 -16.10 -0.25
C TYR A 419 18.80 -16.21 -1.01
N LEU A 420 19.85 -15.50 -0.56
CA LEU A 420 21.16 -15.53 -1.23
C LEU A 420 21.76 -16.93 -1.27
N GLN A 421 21.60 -17.70 -0.19
CA GLN A 421 22.02 -19.08 -0.11
C GLN A 421 21.25 -19.97 -1.09
N PHE A 422 19.93 -19.81 -1.17
CA PHE A 422 19.12 -20.54 -2.15
C PHE A 422 19.49 -20.18 -3.58
N ALA A 423 19.62 -18.89 -3.89
CA ALA A 423 20.00 -18.41 -5.21
C ALA A 423 21.37 -19.00 -5.64
N ALA A 424 22.36 -18.95 -4.75
CA ALA A 424 23.66 -19.58 -5.01
C ALA A 424 23.53 -21.09 -5.28
N SER A 425 22.66 -21.80 -4.54
CA SER A 425 22.41 -23.23 -4.77
C SER A 425 21.73 -23.54 -6.12
N CYS A 426 21.03 -22.56 -6.69
CA CYS A 426 20.43 -22.65 -8.02
C CYS A 426 21.39 -22.26 -9.15
N GLY A 427 22.64 -21.90 -8.84
CA GLY A 427 23.66 -21.55 -9.84
C GLY A 427 23.73 -20.07 -10.19
N PHE A 428 23.05 -19.19 -9.45
CA PHE A 428 23.27 -17.74 -9.59
C PHE A 428 24.64 -17.36 -9.03
N GLU A 429 25.43 -16.63 -9.82
CA GLU A 429 26.81 -16.26 -9.52
C GLU A 429 26.91 -14.86 -8.90
N HIS A 430 25.95 -13.98 -9.19
CA HIS A 430 25.93 -12.62 -8.69
C HIS A 430 24.54 -12.23 -8.17
N ALA A 431 24.53 -11.44 -7.09
CA ALA A 431 23.33 -10.78 -6.57
C ALA A 431 23.55 -9.26 -6.56
N HIS A 432 22.57 -8.52 -7.06
CA HIS A 432 22.62 -7.06 -7.20
C HIS A 432 21.56 -6.41 -6.31
N ILE A 433 21.97 -5.36 -5.60
CA ILE A 433 21.10 -4.59 -4.69
C ILE A 433 21.29 -3.11 -5.00
N TRP A 434 20.19 -2.43 -5.34
CA TRP A 434 20.18 -0.98 -5.41
C TRP A 434 19.79 -0.39 -4.05
N VAL A 435 20.72 0.34 -3.44
CA VAL A 435 20.49 1.01 -2.15
C VAL A 435 19.79 2.35 -2.40
N ALA A 436 18.46 2.31 -2.48
CA ALA A 436 17.60 3.49 -2.55
C ALA A 436 16.58 3.47 -1.40
N PRO A 437 16.66 4.35 -0.40
CA PRO A 437 15.59 4.52 0.56
C PRO A 437 14.38 5.18 -0.13
N PRO A 438 13.15 4.86 0.30
CA PRO A 438 11.98 5.53 -0.24
C PRO A 438 12.02 7.03 0.11
N THR A 439 11.60 7.85 -0.84
CA THR A 439 11.43 9.29 -0.58
C THR A 439 10.32 9.52 0.45
N ALA A 440 10.38 10.65 1.15
CA ALA A 440 9.41 10.98 2.19
C ALA A 440 7.98 10.90 1.64
N GLY A 441 7.16 10.02 2.22
CA GLY A 441 5.76 9.84 1.83
C GLY A 441 5.52 8.86 0.68
N VAL A 442 6.56 8.26 0.09
CA VAL A 442 6.46 7.14 -0.85
C VAL A 442 6.63 5.82 -0.10
N GLU A 443 5.82 4.82 -0.45
CA GLU A 443 5.83 3.48 0.14
C GLU A 443 6.12 2.49 -0.98
N TYR A 444 7.05 1.54 -0.79
CA TYR A 444 7.37 0.56 -1.83
C TYR A 444 6.30 -0.52 -1.95
N ILE A 445 5.99 -1.21 -0.84
CA ILE A 445 5.10 -2.38 -0.86
C ILE A 445 3.93 -2.19 0.12
N PHE A 446 4.22 -1.86 1.38
CA PHE A 446 3.17 -1.74 2.39
C PHE A 446 2.55 -0.35 2.41
N HIS A 447 1.29 -0.26 2.01
CA HIS A 447 0.51 0.97 2.02
C HIS A 447 -0.01 1.32 3.43
N GLY A 448 -0.03 2.61 3.75
CA GLY A 448 -0.69 3.13 4.96
C GLY A 448 0.09 2.78 6.22
N ARG A 449 1.41 2.92 6.18
CA ARG A 449 2.27 2.59 7.32
C ARG A 449 1.86 3.36 8.57
N PRO A 450 2.01 2.76 9.77
CA PRO A 450 1.91 3.50 11.01
C PRO A 450 2.84 4.71 10.94
N ALA A 451 2.37 5.86 11.42
CA ALA A 451 3.19 7.05 11.50
C ALA A 451 4.46 6.74 12.30
N ASP A 452 5.59 6.66 11.59
CA ASP A 452 6.89 6.52 12.22
C ASP A 452 7.38 7.93 12.54
N PRO A 453 7.57 8.29 13.82
CA PRO A 453 8.06 9.63 14.19
C PRO A 453 9.50 9.85 13.73
N ARG A 454 10.21 8.81 13.26
CA ARG A 454 11.57 8.90 12.75
C ARG A 454 11.58 9.53 11.36
N PRO A 455 12.60 10.33 11.03
CA PRO A 455 12.77 10.84 9.67
C PRO A 455 12.94 9.67 8.68
N PRO A 456 12.66 9.91 7.38
CA PRO A 456 13.00 8.96 6.33
C PRO A 456 14.45 8.49 6.45
N MET A 457 14.68 7.21 6.20
CA MET A 457 16.02 6.63 6.35
C MET A 457 16.98 7.27 5.35
N ALA A 458 18.10 7.82 5.85
CA ALA A 458 19.15 8.33 4.98
C ALA A 458 19.83 7.19 4.20
N VAL A 459 20.31 7.49 2.99
CA VAL A 459 20.93 6.52 2.08
C VAL A 459 22.11 5.81 2.77
N GLU A 460 22.91 6.55 3.53
CA GLU A 460 24.09 6.04 4.24
C GLU A 460 23.71 5.06 5.37
N VAL A 461 22.58 5.32 6.03
CA VAL A 461 22.06 4.43 7.09
C VAL A 461 21.58 3.11 6.48
N LEU A 462 20.84 3.19 5.36
CA LEU A 462 20.39 2.00 4.63
C LEU A 462 21.57 1.22 4.02
N ARG A 463 22.55 1.93 3.45
CA ARG A 463 23.79 1.34 2.95
C ARG A 463 24.50 0.57 4.06
N GLY A 464 24.72 1.19 5.22
CA GLY A 464 25.35 0.52 6.36
C GLY A 464 24.54 -0.68 6.88
N TRP A 465 23.22 -0.68 6.70
CA TRP A 465 22.38 -1.84 7.00
C TRP A 465 22.67 -3.02 6.06
N TYR A 466 22.71 -2.78 4.74
CA TYR A 466 23.09 -3.80 3.76
C TYR A 466 24.53 -4.28 3.91
N GLU A 467 25.49 -3.39 4.18
CA GLU A 467 26.89 -3.78 4.41
C GLU A 467 27.04 -4.71 5.62
N ARG A 468 26.28 -4.48 6.71
CA ARG A 468 26.24 -5.42 7.84
C ARG A 468 25.59 -6.74 7.48
N MET A 469 24.52 -6.72 6.68
CA MET A 469 23.88 -7.93 6.16
C MET A 469 24.87 -8.75 5.32
N LEU A 470 25.58 -8.11 4.37
CA LEU A 470 26.55 -8.77 3.49
C LEU A 470 27.77 -9.30 4.25
N ARG A 471 28.29 -8.55 5.23
CA ARG A 471 29.37 -9.02 6.10
C ARG A 471 28.96 -10.30 6.86
N GLY A 472 27.75 -10.34 7.39
CA GLY A 472 27.23 -11.55 8.03
C GLY A 472 27.07 -12.73 7.05
N ALA A 473 26.74 -12.46 5.78
CA ALA A 473 26.66 -13.49 4.75
C ALA A 473 28.06 -14.03 4.36
N GLU A 474 29.06 -13.15 4.34
CA GLU A 474 30.47 -13.47 4.08
C GLU A 474 31.07 -14.31 5.21
N GLU A 475 30.84 -13.94 6.47
CA GLU A 475 31.26 -14.71 7.66
C GLU A 475 30.67 -16.13 7.67
N LYS A 476 29.43 -16.29 7.17
CA LYS A 476 28.75 -17.58 7.02
C LYS A 476 29.13 -18.36 5.76
N GLY A 477 29.99 -17.80 4.89
CA GLY A 477 30.39 -18.42 3.63
C GLY A 477 29.27 -18.50 2.57
N ILE A 478 28.17 -17.75 2.76
CA ILE A 478 27.07 -17.66 1.79
C ILE A 478 27.49 -16.79 0.60
N VAL A 479 28.16 -15.67 0.90
CA VAL A 479 28.70 -14.73 -0.09
C VAL A 479 30.22 -14.83 -0.06
N ARG A 480 30.85 -15.01 -1.22
CA ARG A 480 32.33 -15.07 -1.30
C ARG A 480 32.98 -13.71 -1.07
N SER A 481 32.40 -12.67 -1.64
CA SER A 481 32.86 -11.28 -1.57
C SER A 481 31.76 -10.34 -2.04
N TRP A 482 31.78 -9.10 -1.59
CA TRP A 482 30.90 -8.04 -2.06
C TRP A 482 31.71 -6.75 -2.28
N SER A 483 31.25 -5.91 -3.20
CA SER A 483 31.90 -4.64 -3.54
C SER A 483 30.85 -3.65 -4.00
N THR A 484 31.25 -2.39 -4.16
CA THR A 484 30.43 -1.44 -4.90
C THR A 484 30.36 -1.83 -6.38
N LEU A 485 29.34 -1.32 -7.09
CA LEU A 485 29.23 -1.56 -8.52
C LEU A 485 30.38 -0.91 -9.30
N GLU A 486 30.85 0.27 -8.85
CA GLU A 486 32.00 0.96 -9.43
C GLU A 486 33.26 0.08 -9.38
N GLU A 487 33.58 -0.49 -8.22
CA GLU A 487 34.73 -1.40 -8.08
C GLU A 487 34.58 -2.65 -8.95
N HIS A 488 33.39 -3.28 -8.95
CA HIS A 488 33.13 -4.49 -9.72
C HIS A 488 33.27 -4.26 -11.24
N THR A 489 32.90 -3.06 -11.70
CA THR A 489 32.87 -2.71 -13.12
C THR A 489 34.11 -1.93 -13.59
N SER A 490 35.06 -1.65 -12.70
CA SER A 490 36.29 -0.90 -13.01
C SER A 490 37.13 -1.45 -14.16
N GLY A 491 37.07 -2.78 -14.40
CA GLY A 491 37.73 -3.46 -15.50
C GLY A 491 36.94 -3.52 -16.81
N LEU A 492 35.67 -3.08 -16.81
CA LEU A 492 34.83 -3.10 -18.00
C LEU A 492 35.29 -2.01 -18.98
N THR A 493 35.47 -2.40 -20.24
CA THR A 493 35.87 -1.49 -21.32
C THR A 493 34.69 -1.07 -22.21
N SER A 494 33.52 -1.69 -22.00
CA SER A 494 32.35 -1.52 -22.85
C SER A 494 31.05 -1.61 -22.05
N MET A 495 30.08 -0.74 -22.36
CA MET A 495 28.72 -0.80 -21.81
C MET A 495 27.97 -2.07 -22.22
N ARG A 496 28.42 -2.78 -23.26
CA ARG A 496 27.88 -4.08 -23.66
C ARG A 496 27.93 -5.10 -22.52
N ASP A 497 28.98 -5.04 -21.70
CA ASP A 497 29.27 -6.03 -20.66
C ASP A 497 28.72 -5.61 -19.29
N PHE A 498 28.04 -4.46 -19.23
CA PHE A 498 27.44 -3.93 -18.01
C PHE A 498 26.03 -4.53 -17.79
N PRO A 499 25.77 -5.23 -16.67
CA PRO A 499 24.47 -5.82 -16.40
C PRO A 499 23.40 -4.74 -16.17
N LEU A 500 22.22 -4.92 -16.76
CA LEU A 500 21.09 -3.98 -16.68
C LEU A 500 19.82 -4.72 -16.27
N PHE A 501 19.09 -4.18 -15.31
CA PHE A 501 17.90 -4.83 -14.74
C PHE A 501 16.65 -3.99 -14.96
N ASP A 502 15.49 -4.64 -15.02
CA ASP A 502 14.22 -3.96 -15.26
C ASP A 502 13.87 -3.05 -14.07
N GLY A 503 13.55 -1.79 -14.33
CA GLY A 503 13.25 -0.80 -13.28
C GLY A 503 14.44 -0.36 -12.40
N ASP A 504 15.67 -0.74 -12.76
CA ASP A 504 16.88 -0.27 -12.07
C ASP A 504 17.28 1.16 -12.48
N PHE A 505 18.22 1.76 -11.75
CA PHE A 505 18.70 3.12 -12.02
C PHE A 505 19.41 3.27 -13.38
N PHE A 506 20.20 2.27 -13.79
CA PHE A 506 21.12 2.41 -14.93
C PHE A 506 20.46 2.43 -16.31
N PRO A 507 19.45 1.60 -16.63
CA PRO A 507 18.80 1.62 -17.94
C PRO A 507 18.37 3.02 -18.40
N ASP A 508 17.79 3.82 -17.49
CA ASP A 508 17.32 5.18 -17.77
C ASP A 508 18.47 6.18 -17.99
N LYS A 509 19.67 5.86 -17.48
CA LYS A 509 20.88 6.69 -17.59
C LYS A 509 21.74 6.35 -18.78
N VAL A 510 21.54 5.20 -19.40
CA VAL A 510 22.32 4.76 -20.57
C VAL A 510 22.33 5.79 -21.70
N PRO A 511 21.20 6.41 -22.13
CA PRO A 511 21.22 7.41 -23.19
C PRO A 511 22.14 8.60 -22.87
N GLU A 512 22.00 9.17 -21.67
CA GLU A 512 22.80 10.29 -21.17
C GLU A 512 24.30 9.93 -21.13
N ILE A 513 24.63 8.72 -20.68
CA ILE A 513 26.02 8.21 -20.61
C ILE A 513 26.63 8.09 -22.01
N LEU A 514 25.87 7.57 -22.98
CA LEU A 514 26.35 7.40 -24.36
C LEU A 514 26.56 8.74 -25.06
N GLU A 515 25.64 9.69 -24.91
CA GLU A 515 25.78 11.05 -25.46
C GLU A 515 27.04 11.74 -24.92
N ARG A 516 27.25 11.67 -23.60
CA ARG A 516 28.44 12.27 -22.96
C ARG A 516 29.75 11.61 -23.44
N ALA A 517 29.75 10.30 -23.65
CA ALA A 517 30.90 9.59 -24.19
C ALA A 517 31.22 10.04 -25.63
N GLU A 518 30.20 10.24 -26.47
CA GLU A 518 30.37 10.71 -27.84
C GLU A 518 30.92 12.14 -27.90
N GLN A 519 30.40 13.05 -27.09
CA GLN A 519 30.90 14.44 -26.97
C GLN A 519 32.38 14.47 -26.54
N SER A 520 32.76 13.67 -25.55
CA SER A 520 34.17 13.58 -25.11
C SER A 520 35.10 13.05 -26.21
N SER A 521 34.58 12.19 -27.09
CA SER A 521 35.34 11.63 -28.21
C SER A 521 35.50 12.61 -29.37
N SER A 522 34.50 13.48 -29.61
CA SER A 522 34.60 14.56 -30.59
C SER A 522 35.56 15.66 -30.12
N GLU A 523 35.49 16.06 -28.85
CA GLU A 523 36.41 17.07 -28.26
C GLU A 523 37.88 16.62 -28.31
N ARG A 524 38.14 15.32 -28.06
CA ARG A 524 39.48 14.73 -28.25
C ARG A 524 39.91 14.68 -29.71
N ARG A 525 38.99 14.50 -30.66
CA ARG A 525 39.29 14.48 -32.11
C ARG A 525 39.51 15.89 -32.67
N GLU A 526 38.90 16.91 -32.09
CA GLU A 526 39.08 18.32 -32.48
C GLU A 526 40.35 18.96 -31.88
N SER A 527 40.94 18.35 -30.85
CA SER A 527 42.18 18.82 -30.19
C SER A 527 43.49 18.16 -30.66
N PRO A 528 43.82 18.12 -31.97
CA PRO A 528 45.23 18.12 -32.36
C PRO A 528 45.54 19.08 -33.52
N ARG A 529 45.99 20.30 -33.20
CA ARG A 529 46.90 21.14 -34.03
C ARG A 529 47.38 22.36 -33.22
N GLY A 530 48.60 22.30 -32.70
CA GLY A 530 49.29 23.47 -32.16
C GLY A 530 50.48 23.12 -31.27
N GLU A 531 51.68 23.29 -31.83
CA GLU A 531 53.00 23.35 -31.18
C GLU A 531 53.77 22.04 -30.93
N LYS A 532 54.49 21.64 -31.99
CA LYS A 532 55.89 21.18 -31.85
C LYS A 532 56.81 22.07 -32.70
N GLY A 533 57.79 22.69 -32.03
CA GLY A 533 59.15 22.86 -32.52
C GLY A 533 59.46 24.07 -33.40
N LYS A 534 60.09 25.09 -32.80
CA LYS A 534 61.15 25.86 -33.48
C LYS A 534 62.41 25.84 -32.62
N GLU A 535 63.27 24.90 -32.93
CA GLU A 535 64.65 24.84 -32.46
C GLU A 535 65.51 25.70 -33.40
N LYS A 536 66.20 26.72 -32.86
CA LYS A 536 67.41 27.30 -33.46
C LYS A 536 68.37 27.67 -32.33
N GLY A 537 69.49 26.96 -32.28
CA GLY A 537 70.49 27.09 -31.23
C GLY A 537 71.38 28.33 -31.30
N LYS A 538 72.13 28.54 -30.22
CA LYS A 538 73.53 28.99 -30.27
C LYS A 538 74.22 28.75 -28.93
N GLU A 539 75.40 28.16 -29.03
CA GLU A 539 76.30 27.79 -27.95
C GLU A 539 77.20 28.98 -27.52
N LYS A 540 77.54 29.02 -26.21
CA LYS A 540 78.72 29.61 -25.53
C LYS A 540 78.95 31.14 -25.49
N GLY A 541 79.16 31.63 -24.25
CA GLY A 541 80.03 32.79 -23.99
C GLY A 541 79.85 33.53 -22.65
N LYS A 542 80.68 33.18 -21.65
CA LYS A 542 81.32 34.03 -20.60
C LYS A 542 80.52 35.06 -19.76
N GLU A 543 80.56 34.82 -18.44
CA GLU A 543 81.27 35.62 -17.40
C GLU A 543 80.99 37.14 -17.23
N LYS A 544 80.71 37.49 -15.95
CA LYS A 544 81.07 38.71 -15.18
C LYS A 544 79.97 39.71 -14.82
N GLY A 545 79.90 39.96 -13.50
CA GLY A 545 79.54 41.23 -12.85
C GLY A 545 78.03 41.44 -12.73
N LYS A 546 77.46 41.74 -11.56
CA LYS A 546 78.01 42.42 -10.38
C LYS A 546 77.12 42.10 -9.19
#